data_AF-G9N5G7-F1
#
_entry.id   AF-G9N5G7-F1
#
_cell.length_a   1.000
_cell.length_b   1.000
_cell.length_c   1.000
_cell.angle_alpha   90.00
_cell.angle_beta   90.00
_cell.angle_gamma   90.00
#
_symmetry.space_group_name_H-M   'P 1'
#
loop_
_entity.id
_entity.type
_entity.pdbx_description
1 polymer ?
#
loop_
_entity_poly.entity_id
_entity_poly.type
_entity_poly.pdbx_seq_one_letter_code
_entity_poly.pdbx_strand_id
1 'polypeptide(L)'
;MPSQDRVPYVDGLTEGQGYNTFLQNGCMHGAVSIKRKQNQAETVTPVEVTYEADLVTDYEKLVDTLGISAGAGISKMEIGGEIDAKFLDRTEMEASFLTYLVRVDVRQQPGTSSEYSFNWTSPANPHDVYGDRFISDFVKGGALFARVSIITKDTSVHKEIEEAAKVTFPVYGIDVKVTEEIKQSIDKIHKHSEVNIYLHYVGTPPHYFVTLAAGDDENLLALKQTADKFLKDAESHEWKRFAMLEKYNNIPDWGQKFTPLNYSQAMDLSWSVFDDFTQYFAIQKTIRQINPEHYKGGREQRDKLDQHSSAVIGGYRSWVVDVSADPEKAKEKPPFDYPKVFLQEVLAAVQSTHFIAQSLHFSSGKRTHFIDDHLHPNAKKLFDVEAYSFGDVIGITNVIFAKKNSEDTFICLIGRGISPGYEEMSRLWVSENRVEGVFDQKINVYGADGAGYIELELEEVEGQNSSDLLFSFYARKAN
;
A
#
# COMPACT_ATOMS: atom_id res chain seq x y z
N MET A 1 -7.90 -12.08 9.76
CA MET A 1 -7.26 -12.81 10.89
C MET A 1 -6.93 -14.24 10.50
N PRO A 2 -5.64 -14.56 10.29
CA PRO A 2 -5.21 -15.94 10.11
C PRO A 2 -5.62 -16.77 11.32
N SER A 3 -6.24 -17.93 11.08
CA SER A 3 -6.43 -18.93 12.13
C SER A 3 -5.06 -19.26 12.72
N GLN A 4 -4.87 -19.12 14.04
CA GLN A 4 -3.60 -19.33 14.74
C GLN A 4 -2.94 -20.70 14.49
N ASP A 5 -3.66 -21.60 13.85
CA ASP A 5 -3.26 -22.97 13.56
C ASP A 5 -2.63 -23.13 12.17
N ARG A 6 -2.49 -22.05 11.36
CA ARG A 6 -1.75 -22.07 10.10
C ARG A 6 -1.10 -20.74 9.76
N VAL A 7 0.06 -20.80 9.09
CA VAL A 7 0.84 -19.64 8.64
C VAL A 7 1.32 -19.82 7.21
N PRO A 8 1.47 -18.74 6.42
CA PRO A 8 2.02 -18.83 5.07
C PRO A 8 3.34 -19.61 5.06
N TYR A 9 3.49 -20.51 4.09
CA TYR A 9 4.77 -21.20 3.93
C TYR A 9 5.83 -20.25 3.41
N VAL A 10 7.02 -20.36 3.99
CA VAL A 10 8.25 -19.67 3.60
C VAL A 10 9.35 -20.73 3.41
N ASP A 11 10.30 -20.47 2.53
CA ASP A 11 11.31 -21.46 2.21
C ASP A 11 12.20 -21.76 3.42
N GLY A 12 12.51 -23.05 3.59
CA GLY A 12 13.26 -23.54 4.74
C GLY A 12 12.40 -23.99 5.93
N LEU A 13 11.08 -23.79 5.93
CA LEU A 13 10.24 -24.41 6.96
C LEU A 13 10.19 -25.94 6.83
N THR A 14 10.35 -26.64 7.96
CA THR A 14 10.32 -28.12 8.01
C THR A 14 9.30 -28.65 9.00
N GLU A 15 8.75 -29.84 8.72
CA GLU A 15 7.95 -30.59 9.71
C GLU A 15 8.74 -30.81 11.01
N GLY A 16 8.06 -30.67 12.15
CA GLY A 16 8.67 -30.81 13.46
C GLY A 16 9.52 -29.63 13.91
N GLN A 17 9.59 -28.54 13.13
CA GLN A 17 10.30 -27.33 13.52
C GLN A 17 9.52 -26.55 14.58
N GLY A 18 10.20 -25.97 15.56
CA GLY A 18 9.60 -24.97 16.46
C GLY A 18 9.23 -23.70 15.69
N TYR A 19 8.29 -22.92 16.19
CA TYR A 19 7.76 -21.76 15.48
C TYR A 19 7.31 -20.67 16.43
N ASN A 20 7.66 -19.42 16.11
CA ASN A 20 7.16 -18.23 16.80
C ASN A 20 6.04 -17.60 15.96
N THR A 21 4.80 -17.65 16.46
CA THR A 21 3.61 -17.14 15.77
C THR A 21 3.58 -15.63 15.65
N PHE A 22 4.19 -14.90 16.58
CA PHE A 22 4.22 -13.44 16.57
C PHE A 22 5.15 -12.88 15.50
N LEU A 23 6.38 -13.41 15.42
CA LEU A 23 7.39 -13.01 14.42
C LEU A 23 7.25 -13.76 13.09
N GLN A 24 6.41 -14.81 13.06
CA GLN A 24 6.25 -15.73 11.94
C GLN A 24 7.58 -16.26 11.40
N ASN A 25 8.42 -16.79 12.28
CA ASN A 25 9.69 -17.40 11.90
C ASN A 25 9.82 -18.81 12.49
N GLY A 26 10.49 -19.66 11.74
CA GLY A 26 10.91 -20.96 12.23
C GLY A 26 12.02 -20.82 13.28
N CYS A 27 11.94 -21.64 14.32
CA CYS A 27 12.92 -21.76 15.38
C CYS A 27 13.76 -23.03 15.15
N MET A 28 13.96 -23.87 16.17
CA MET A 28 14.73 -25.11 16.07
C MET A 28 14.10 -26.15 15.13
N HIS A 29 14.86 -26.59 14.12
CA HIS A 29 14.52 -27.76 13.31
C HIS A 29 14.53 -29.04 14.15
N GLY A 30 13.57 -29.93 13.90
CA GLY A 30 13.46 -31.19 14.63
C GLY A 30 13.18 -31.01 16.13
N ALA A 31 12.57 -29.89 16.53
CA ALA A 31 12.03 -29.71 17.88
C ALA A 31 11.06 -30.82 18.28
N VAL A 32 10.31 -31.37 17.31
CA VAL A 32 9.37 -32.47 17.47
C VAL A 32 9.65 -33.53 16.41
N SER A 33 9.76 -34.79 16.82
CA SER A 33 9.76 -35.91 15.90
C SER A 33 8.33 -36.31 15.56
N ILE A 34 8.00 -36.34 14.27
CA ILE A 34 6.66 -36.66 13.76
C ILE A 34 6.69 -38.04 13.12
N LYS A 35 5.81 -38.93 13.59
CA LYS A 35 5.56 -40.24 12.98
C LYS A 35 4.15 -40.25 12.38
N ARG A 36 4.05 -40.31 11.05
CA ARG A 36 2.76 -40.46 10.37
C ARG A 36 2.25 -41.89 10.57
N LYS A 37 1.01 -42.05 11.02
CA LYS A 37 0.36 -43.37 11.04
C LYS A 37 0.11 -43.78 9.59
N GLN A 38 0.79 -44.82 9.11
CA GLN A 38 0.43 -45.48 7.87
C GLN A 38 -0.90 -46.21 8.09
N ASN A 39 -2.02 -45.61 7.67
CA ASN A 39 -3.25 -46.27 7.18
C ASN A 39 -4.39 -45.26 7.02
N GLN A 40 -4.70 -44.89 5.78
CA GLN A 40 -5.86 -45.35 4.99
C GLN A 40 -5.79 -44.66 3.62
N ALA A 41 -6.41 -45.27 2.60
CA ALA A 41 -6.33 -44.92 1.19
C ALA A 41 -6.27 -43.41 0.91
N GLU A 42 -5.59 -43.03 -0.18
CA GLU A 42 -5.65 -41.71 -0.81
C GLU A 42 -7.12 -41.33 -1.10
N THR A 43 -7.84 -40.89 -0.08
CA THR A 43 -9.07 -40.14 -0.25
C THR A 43 -8.66 -38.88 -0.97
N VAL A 44 -9.16 -38.70 -2.20
CA VAL A 44 -9.02 -37.47 -2.97
C VAL A 44 -9.35 -36.31 -2.04
N THR A 45 -8.32 -35.63 -1.55
CA THR A 45 -8.48 -34.49 -0.66
C THR A 45 -9.08 -33.38 -1.50
N PRO A 46 -10.23 -32.80 -1.10
CA PRO A 46 -10.85 -31.74 -1.87
C PRO A 46 -9.86 -30.60 -2.10
N VAL A 47 -9.69 -30.23 -3.37
CA VAL A 47 -8.96 -29.02 -3.74
C VAL A 47 -9.90 -27.84 -3.50
N GLU A 48 -9.51 -26.95 -2.59
CA GLU A 48 -10.18 -25.67 -2.38
C GLU A 48 -9.44 -24.63 -3.22
N VAL A 49 -10.17 -23.97 -4.12
CA VAL A 49 -9.64 -22.92 -4.98
C VAL A 49 -10.37 -21.61 -4.65
N THR A 50 -9.60 -20.58 -4.36
CA THR A 50 -10.08 -19.19 -4.35
C THR A 50 -9.44 -18.46 -5.51
N TYR A 51 -10.24 -17.98 -6.46
CA TYR A 51 -9.76 -17.16 -7.56
C TYR A 51 -10.70 -15.98 -7.72
N GLU A 52 -10.23 -14.78 -7.37
CA GLU A 52 -11.03 -13.56 -7.42
C GLU A 52 -10.15 -12.31 -7.46
N ALA A 53 -10.77 -11.14 -7.63
CA ALA A 53 -10.13 -9.85 -7.52
C ALA A 53 -10.94 -8.93 -6.62
N ASP A 54 -10.30 -8.40 -5.58
CA ASP A 54 -10.93 -7.51 -4.61
C ASP A 54 -10.36 -6.10 -4.70
N LEU A 55 -11.23 -5.09 -4.58
CA LEU A 55 -10.78 -3.73 -4.32
C LEU A 55 -10.22 -3.64 -2.89
N VAL A 56 -9.02 -3.07 -2.77
CA VAL A 56 -8.32 -2.90 -1.49
C VAL A 56 -8.17 -1.41 -1.21
N THR A 57 -8.84 -0.96 -0.16
CA THR A 57 -8.84 0.44 0.30
C THR A 57 -7.92 0.67 1.49
N ASP A 58 -7.55 -0.40 2.19
CA ASP A 58 -6.84 -0.33 3.48
C ASP A 58 -5.54 -1.12 3.39
N TYR A 59 -4.41 -0.47 3.71
CA TYR A 59 -3.09 -1.09 3.64
C TYR A 59 -2.98 -2.30 4.59
N GLU A 60 -3.58 -2.23 5.78
CA GLU A 60 -3.64 -3.37 6.70
C GLU A 60 -4.32 -4.59 6.07
N LYS A 61 -5.41 -4.38 5.31
CA LYS A 61 -6.13 -5.47 4.62
C LYS A 61 -5.26 -6.12 3.55
N LEU A 62 -4.43 -5.35 2.83
CA LEU A 62 -3.45 -5.89 1.88
C LEU A 62 -2.50 -6.86 2.59
N VAL A 63 -1.94 -6.44 3.72
CA VAL A 63 -0.95 -7.21 4.49
C VAL A 63 -1.59 -8.44 5.18
N ASP A 64 -2.75 -8.30 5.81
CA ASP A 64 -3.48 -9.42 6.45
C ASP A 64 -3.88 -10.48 5.42
N THR A 65 -4.19 -10.08 4.17
CA THR A 65 -4.55 -11.03 3.10
C THR A 65 -3.39 -11.94 2.70
N LEU A 66 -2.15 -11.47 2.84
CA LEU A 66 -0.94 -12.28 2.65
C LEU A 66 -0.69 -13.23 3.85
N GLY A 67 -1.43 -13.07 4.94
CA GLY A 67 -1.26 -13.83 6.18
C GLY A 67 -0.03 -13.40 6.98
N ILE A 68 0.47 -12.18 6.77
CA ILE A 68 1.62 -11.62 7.49
C ILE A 68 1.11 -11.00 8.80
N SER A 69 1.72 -11.35 9.93
CA SER A 69 1.41 -10.71 11.21
C SER A 69 2.05 -9.32 11.29
N ALA A 70 1.43 -8.42 12.06
CA ALA A 70 2.02 -7.10 12.35
C ALA A 70 3.46 -7.18 12.89
N GLY A 71 3.73 -8.09 13.84
CA GLY A 71 5.08 -8.31 14.39
C GLY A 71 6.09 -8.78 13.33
N ALA A 72 5.68 -9.69 12.43
CA ALA A 72 6.50 -10.11 11.31
C ALA A 72 6.76 -8.96 10.31
N GLY A 73 5.73 -8.16 10.02
CA GLY A 73 5.82 -6.99 9.16
C GLY A 73 6.84 -5.98 9.68
N ILE A 74 6.70 -5.55 10.94
CA ILE A 74 7.63 -4.60 11.57
C ILE A 74 9.08 -5.12 11.58
N SER A 75 9.26 -6.41 11.89
CA SER A 75 10.59 -7.00 12.00
C SER A 75 11.29 -7.23 10.65
N LYS A 76 10.55 -7.47 9.56
CA LYS A 76 11.13 -7.98 8.29
C LYS A 76 10.99 -7.08 7.06
N MET A 77 10.14 -6.05 7.08
CA MET A 77 9.73 -5.28 5.88
C MET A 77 10.87 -4.62 5.06
N GLU A 78 12.10 -4.49 5.59
CA GLU A 78 13.27 -3.99 4.83
C GLU A 78 14.47 -4.95 4.78
N ILE A 79 14.45 -6.07 5.50
CA ILE A 79 15.65 -6.94 5.64
C ILE A 79 15.82 -7.86 4.41
N GLY A 80 15.21 -7.53 3.26
CA GLY A 80 15.26 -8.36 2.05
C GLY A 80 14.59 -9.72 2.26
N GLY A 81 13.46 -9.75 2.99
CA GLY A 81 12.67 -10.96 3.20
C GLY A 81 12.03 -11.49 1.92
N GLU A 82 11.34 -12.63 2.02
CA GLU A 82 10.70 -13.34 0.89
C GLU A 82 9.55 -12.58 0.20
N ILE A 83 9.15 -11.41 0.71
CA ILE A 83 8.11 -10.57 0.12
C ILE A 83 8.78 -9.44 -0.66
N ASP A 84 8.36 -9.26 -1.92
CA ASP A 84 8.85 -8.16 -2.75
C ASP A 84 8.48 -6.82 -2.09
N ALA A 85 9.50 -6.04 -1.72
CA ALA A 85 9.34 -4.72 -1.10
C ALA A 85 8.44 -3.79 -1.93
N LYS A 86 8.39 -3.98 -3.25
CA LYS A 86 7.50 -3.21 -4.13
C LYS A 86 6.04 -3.61 -3.99
N PHE A 87 5.74 -4.89 -3.74
CA PHE A 87 4.38 -5.37 -3.53
C PHE A 87 3.72 -4.74 -2.30
N LEU A 88 4.52 -4.51 -1.25
CA LEU A 88 4.08 -3.88 0.01
C LEU A 88 4.36 -2.37 0.06
N ASP A 89 4.66 -1.73 -1.07
CA ASP A 89 4.92 -0.28 -1.11
C ASP A 89 3.65 0.50 -0.76
N ARG A 90 3.58 1.01 0.47
CA ARG A 90 2.45 1.81 0.98
C ARG A 90 2.29 3.12 0.22
N THR A 91 3.41 3.77 -0.12
CA THR A 91 3.39 5.07 -0.81
C THR A 91 2.72 4.96 -2.17
N GLU A 92 3.01 3.90 -2.92
CA GLU A 92 2.34 3.69 -4.21
C GLU A 92 0.86 3.31 -4.05
N MET A 93 0.53 2.45 -3.08
CA MET A 93 -0.86 2.08 -2.81
C MET A 93 -1.70 3.32 -2.46
N GLU A 94 -1.21 4.19 -1.58
CA GLU A 94 -1.92 5.42 -1.18
C GLU A 94 -1.95 6.48 -2.29
N ALA A 95 -1.00 6.45 -3.23
CA ALA A 95 -1.01 7.29 -4.42
C ALA A 95 -1.89 6.75 -5.56
N SER A 96 -2.31 5.48 -5.49
CA SER A 96 -3.15 4.84 -6.50
C SER A 96 -4.59 5.28 -6.36
N PHE A 97 -5.24 5.56 -7.49
CA PHE A 97 -6.68 5.86 -7.49
C PHE A 97 -7.50 4.62 -7.14
N LEU A 98 -7.17 3.47 -7.73
CA LEU A 98 -7.74 2.17 -7.38
C LEU A 98 -6.61 1.16 -7.18
N THR A 99 -6.71 0.36 -6.13
CA THR A 99 -5.84 -0.79 -5.91
C THR A 99 -6.67 -2.06 -5.87
N TYR A 100 -6.38 -2.99 -6.77
CA TYR A 100 -7.00 -4.32 -6.76
C TYR A 100 -5.99 -5.37 -6.34
N LEU A 101 -6.45 -6.37 -5.59
CA LEU A 101 -5.71 -7.57 -5.28
C LEU A 101 -6.35 -8.74 -6.01
N VAL A 102 -5.69 -9.23 -7.06
CA VAL A 102 -6.04 -10.49 -7.69
C VAL A 102 -5.41 -11.62 -6.88
N ARG A 103 -6.20 -12.60 -6.48
CA ARG A 103 -5.75 -13.76 -5.70
C ARG A 103 -6.11 -15.03 -6.43
N VAL A 104 -5.13 -15.91 -6.61
CA VAL A 104 -5.32 -17.34 -6.89
C VAL A 104 -4.73 -18.10 -5.72
N ASP A 105 -5.53 -18.77 -4.92
CA ASP A 105 -5.12 -19.53 -3.73
C ASP A 105 -5.66 -20.96 -3.84
N VAL A 106 -4.75 -21.91 -4.06
CA VAL A 106 -5.08 -23.33 -4.21
C VAL A 106 -4.61 -24.06 -2.96
N ARG A 107 -5.51 -24.84 -2.36
CA ARG A 107 -5.28 -25.55 -1.10
C ARG A 107 -5.77 -26.98 -1.21
N GLN A 108 -4.95 -27.92 -0.75
CA GLN A 108 -5.32 -29.30 -0.59
C GLN A 108 -5.08 -29.66 0.87
N GLN A 109 -6.16 -30.04 1.58
CA GLN A 109 -6.07 -30.37 3.00
C GLN A 109 -5.13 -31.56 3.19
N PRO A 110 -4.29 -31.56 4.24
CA PRO A 110 -3.54 -32.75 4.59
C PRO A 110 -4.49 -33.80 5.19
N GLY A 111 -4.37 -35.04 4.73
CA GLY A 111 -4.97 -36.18 5.42
C GLY A 111 -3.90 -36.85 6.26
N THR A 112 -3.98 -36.82 7.59
CA THR A 112 -3.59 -37.93 8.49
C THR A 112 -3.60 -37.54 9.97
N SER A 113 -3.70 -38.56 10.81
CA SER A 113 -3.36 -38.53 12.25
C SER A 113 -1.86 -38.76 12.41
N SER A 114 -1.17 -37.87 13.13
CA SER A 114 0.25 -38.00 13.45
C SER A 114 0.49 -38.33 14.93
N GLU A 115 1.61 -39.00 15.21
CA GLU A 115 2.15 -39.14 16.56
C GLU A 115 3.35 -38.21 16.73
N TYR A 116 3.43 -37.55 17.87
CA TYR A 116 4.46 -36.55 18.18
C TYR A 116 5.34 -37.03 19.34
N SER A 117 6.64 -36.74 19.27
CA SER A 117 7.59 -36.90 20.37
C SER A 117 8.48 -35.68 20.49
N PHE A 118 8.60 -35.12 21.69
CA PHE A 118 9.31 -33.86 21.91
C PHE A 118 10.81 -34.05 22.12
N ASN A 119 11.63 -33.33 21.35
CA ASN A 119 13.09 -33.39 21.43
C ASN A 119 13.64 -32.27 22.34
N TRP A 120 13.64 -32.52 23.65
CA TRP A 120 14.14 -31.56 24.65
C TRP A 120 15.67 -31.53 24.73
N THR A 121 16.27 -30.34 24.55
CA THR A 121 17.73 -30.09 24.65
C THR A 121 18.12 -29.31 25.90
N SER A 122 17.15 -28.88 26.71
CA SER A 122 17.38 -28.08 27.92
C SER A 122 18.13 -26.75 27.70
N PRO A 123 17.71 -25.90 26.76
CA PRO A 123 18.35 -24.61 26.52
C PRO A 123 18.11 -23.61 27.67
N ALA A 124 18.97 -22.60 27.76
CA ALA A 124 18.83 -21.52 28.74
C ALA A 124 17.59 -20.64 28.49
N ASN A 125 17.25 -20.38 27.22
CA ASN A 125 16.01 -19.72 26.81
C ASN A 125 15.18 -20.64 25.89
N PRO A 126 14.23 -21.41 26.46
CA PRO A 126 13.39 -22.31 25.67
C PRO A 126 12.49 -21.60 24.66
N HIS A 127 12.06 -20.37 24.93
CA HIS A 127 11.17 -19.62 24.04
C HIS A 127 11.85 -19.23 22.73
N ASP A 128 13.13 -18.83 22.78
CA ASP A 128 13.89 -18.51 21.56
C ASP A 128 14.19 -19.76 20.72
N VAL A 129 14.42 -20.90 21.38
CA VAL A 129 14.81 -22.15 20.71
C VAL A 129 13.59 -22.87 20.12
N TYR A 130 12.49 -22.93 20.85
CA TYR A 130 11.32 -23.73 20.45
C TYR A 130 10.16 -22.88 19.93
N GLY A 131 10.09 -21.59 20.28
CA GLY A 131 8.92 -20.77 19.98
C GLY A 131 7.70 -21.15 20.83
N ASP A 132 6.51 -20.78 20.35
CA ASP A 132 5.24 -21.06 21.03
C ASP A 132 4.41 -22.18 20.40
N ARG A 133 4.76 -22.59 19.17
CA ARG A 133 4.13 -23.70 18.43
C ARG A 133 5.21 -24.54 17.75
N PHE A 134 4.80 -25.66 17.16
CA PHE A 134 5.63 -26.39 16.20
C PHE A 134 4.86 -26.66 14.91
N ILE A 135 5.59 -26.84 13.81
CA ILE A 135 5.02 -27.19 12.52
C ILE A 135 4.67 -28.68 12.51
N SER A 136 3.38 -29.00 12.46
CA SER A 136 2.88 -30.37 12.51
C SER A 136 2.72 -31.02 11.13
N ASP A 137 2.43 -30.22 10.11
CA ASP A 137 2.24 -30.66 8.73
C ASP A 137 2.27 -29.45 7.77
N PHE A 138 2.06 -29.70 6.48
CA PHE A 138 1.87 -28.67 5.47
C PHE A 138 0.56 -28.86 4.70
N VAL A 139 -0.16 -27.76 4.48
CA VAL A 139 -1.24 -27.71 3.49
C VAL A 139 -0.59 -27.63 2.11
N LYS A 140 -0.96 -28.54 1.22
CA LYS A 140 -0.44 -28.54 -0.15
C LYS A 140 -1.15 -27.51 -1.02
N GLY A 141 -0.48 -27.07 -2.08
CA GLY A 141 -0.93 -26.05 -3.04
C GLY A 141 -0.02 -24.83 -3.04
N GLY A 142 -0.50 -23.73 -3.63
CA GLY A 142 0.25 -22.48 -3.72
C GLY A 142 -0.68 -21.29 -3.92
N ALA A 143 -0.14 -20.10 -3.71
CA ALA A 143 -0.88 -18.88 -4.00
C ALA A 143 -0.09 -17.90 -4.87
N LEU A 144 -0.81 -17.23 -5.74
CA LEU A 144 -0.38 -16.07 -6.50
C LEU A 144 -1.26 -14.90 -6.07
N PHE A 145 -0.60 -13.83 -5.62
CA PHE A 145 -1.20 -12.54 -5.36
C PHE A 145 -0.66 -11.56 -6.40
N ALA A 146 -1.55 -10.77 -7.00
CA ALA A 146 -1.15 -9.65 -7.84
C ALA A 146 -1.78 -8.37 -7.30
N ARG A 147 -0.94 -7.42 -6.89
CA ARG A 147 -1.37 -6.06 -6.61
C ARG A 147 -1.39 -5.28 -7.92
N VAL A 148 -2.54 -4.76 -8.27
CA VAL A 148 -2.74 -3.90 -9.44
C VAL A 148 -3.01 -2.49 -8.94
N SER A 149 -2.05 -1.61 -9.15
CA SER A 149 -2.12 -0.19 -8.82
C SER A 149 -2.55 0.58 -10.07
N ILE A 150 -3.75 1.16 -10.06
CA ILE A 150 -4.24 2.04 -11.12
C ILE A 150 -4.02 3.47 -10.68
N ILE A 151 -3.02 4.11 -11.27
CA ILE A 151 -2.63 5.48 -10.97
C ILE A 151 -3.19 6.37 -12.08
N THR A 152 -4.12 7.25 -11.75
CA THR A 152 -4.53 8.29 -12.66
C THR A 152 -4.36 9.64 -12.00
N LYS A 153 -3.85 10.55 -12.82
CA LYS A 153 -3.70 11.95 -12.49
C LYS A 153 -4.96 12.72 -12.88
N ASP A 154 -5.77 12.19 -13.80
CA ASP A 154 -6.98 12.85 -14.30
C ASP A 154 -8.24 12.49 -13.51
N THR A 155 -8.59 13.35 -12.56
CA THR A 155 -9.79 13.21 -11.74
C THR A 155 -11.09 13.21 -12.55
N SER A 156 -11.11 13.77 -13.77
CA SER A 156 -12.32 13.79 -14.59
C SER A 156 -12.68 12.44 -15.23
N VAL A 157 -11.72 11.53 -15.32
CA VAL A 157 -11.93 10.17 -15.86
C VAL A 157 -12.11 9.12 -14.77
N HIS A 158 -12.07 9.51 -13.49
CA HIS A 158 -12.26 8.60 -12.35
C HIS A 158 -13.51 7.73 -12.49
N LYS A 159 -14.66 8.35 -12.79
CA LYS A 159 -15.92 7.62 -12.98
C LYS A 159 -15.85 6.62 -14.14
N GLU A 160 -15.23 7.00 -15.26
CA GLU A 160 -15.06 6.11 -16.40
C GLU A 160 -14.15 4.93 -16.07
N ILE A 161 -13.06 5.18 -15.34
CA ILE A 161 -12.14 4.15 -14.88
C ILE A 161 -12.83 3.20 -13.88
N GLU A 162 -13.62 3.71 -12.94
CA GLU A 162 -14.40 2.88 -12.00
C GLU A 162 -15.40 1.98 -12.72
N GLU A 163 -16.12 2.51 -13.70
CA GLU A 163 -17.07 1.74 -14.52
C GLU A 163 -16.34 0.66 -15.32
N ALA A 164 -15.19 0.98 -15.91
CA ALA A 164 -14.36 0.01 -16.61
C ALA A 164 -13.80 -1.07 -15.66
N ALA A 165 -13.36 -0.69 -14.45
CA ALA A 165 -12.85 -1.62 -13.46
C ALA A 165 -13.92 -2.63 -12.99
N LYS A 166 -15.18 -2.17 -12.84
CA LYS A 166 -16.33 -3.04 -12.52
C LYS A 166 -16.63 -4.09 -13.58
N VAL A 167 -16.19 -3.89 -14.83
CA VAL A 167 -16.29 -4.89 -15.90
C VAL A 167 -15.04 -5.78 -15.93
N THR A 168 -13.86 -5.20 -15.75
CA THR A 168 -12.56 -5.88 -15.91
C THR A 168 -12.25 -6.87 -14.78
N PHE A 169 -12.35 -6.46 -13.51
CA PHE A 169 -11.85 -7.28 -12.40
C PHE A 169 -12.71 -8.51 -12.05
N PRO A 170 -14.05 -8.51 -12.22
CA PRO A 170 -14.83 -9.73 -12.02
C PRO A 170 -14.49 -10.89 -12.96
N VAL A 171 -13.70 -10.64 -14.03
CA VAL A 171 -13.27 -11.68 -14.97
C VAL A 171 -12.24 -12.63 -14.33
N TYR A 172 -11.47 -12.17 -13.33
CA TYR A 172 -10.59 -13.03 -12.54
C TYR A 172 -11.44 -13.97 -11.69
N GLY A 173 -11.25 -15.29 -11.83
CA GLY A 173 -12.09 -16.30 -11.17
C GLY A 173 -13.13 -16.98 -12.04
N ILE A 174 -13.44 -16.43 -13.21
CA ILE A 174 -14.47 -16.96 -14.08
C ILE A 174 -13.84 -17.52 -15.36
N ASP A 175 -14.25 -18.73 -15.75
CA ASP A 175 -13.87 -19.35 -17.03
C ASP A 175 -14.72 -18.79 -18.19
N VAL A 176 -14.54 -17.50 -18.47
CA VAL A 176 -15.19 -16.79 -19.58
C VAL A 176 -14.14 -16.40 -20.61
N LYS A 177 -14.46 -16.63 -21.90
CA LYS A 177 -13.65 -16.09 -22.99
C LYS A 177 -13.70 -14.57 -22.94
N VAL A 178 -12.52 -13.94 -22.95
CA VAL A 178 -12.38 -12.47 -22.99
C VAL A 178 -13.18 -11.91 -24.17
N THR A 179 -14.27 -11.21 -23.84
CA THR A 179 -15.19 -10.58 -24.79
C THR A 179 -14.63 -9.25 -25.28
N GLU A 180 -15.24 -8.70 -26.33
CA GLU A 180 -14.86 -7.38 -26.85
C GLU A 180 -15.11 -6.25 -25.82
N GLU A 181 -16.17 -6.37 -25.01
CA GLU A 181 -16.50 -5.41 -23.95
C GLU A 181 -15.42 -5.37 -22.84
N ILE A 182 -14.87 -6.53 -22.47
CA ILE A 182 -13.77 -6.62 -21.50
C ILE A 182 -12.53 -5.95 -22.07
N LYS A 183 -12.19 -6.20 -23.35
CA LYS A 183 -11.03 -5.56 -24.00
C LYS A 183 -11.18 -4.04 -24.03
N GLN A 184 -12.36 -3.54 -24.41
CA GLN A 184 -12.63 -2.11 -24.41
C GLN A 184 -12.52 -1.49 -23.01
N SER A 185 -12.93 -2.21 -21.97
CA SER A 185 -12.81 -1.76 -20.58
C SER A 185 -11.34 -1.72 -20.14
N ILE A 186 -10.54 -2.72 -20.50
CA ILE A 186 -9.08 -2.73 -20.28
C ILE A 186 -8.41 -1.57 -21.02
N ASP A 187 -8.73 -1.38 -22.30
CA ASP A 187 -8.19 -0.29 -23.13
C ASP A 187 -8.52 1.09 -22.54
N LYS A 188 -9.73 1.27 -22.00
CA LYS A 188 -10.11 2.50 -21.29
C LYS A 188 -9.26 2.77 -20.07
N ILE A 189 -9.02 1.76 -19.24
CA ILE A 189 -8.14 1.88 -18.06
C ILE A 189 -6.75 2.32 -18.53
N HIS A 190 -6.13 1.58 -19.44
CA HIS A 190 -4.78 1.88 -19.94
C HIS A 190 -4.64 3.24 -20.64
N LYS A 191 -5.69 3.68 -21.36
CA LYS A 191 -5.67 4.98 -22.04
C LYS A 191 -5.63 6.15 -21.05
N HIS A 192 -6.17 5.96 -19.85
CA HIS A 192 -6.45 7.03 -18.90
C HIS A 192 -5.71 6.87 -17.56
N SER A 193 -4.88 5.84 -17.42
CA SER A 193 -4.13 5.55 -16.20
C SER A 193 -2.81 4.83 -16.50
N GLU A 194 -1.86 5.02 -15.60
CA GLU A 194 -0.71 4.14 -15.45
C GLU A 194 -1.15 2.93 -14.62
N VAL A 195 -0.79 1.73 -15.07
CA VAL A 195 -1.16 0.48 -14.40
C VAL A 195 0.12 -0.25 -14.01
N ASN A 196 0.35 -0.42 -12.71
CA ASN A 196 1.52 -1.14 -12.20
C ASN A 196 1.06 -2.47 -11.56
N ILE A 197 1.64 -3.59 -12.00
CA ILE A 197 1.30 -4.94 -11.51
C ILE A 197 2.49 -5.55 -10.78
N TYR A 198 2.26 -5.95 -9.53
CA TYR A 198 3.27 -6.61 -8.69
C TYR A 198 2.80 -8.00 -8.32
N LEU A 199 3.62 -9.00 -8.60
CA LEU A 199 3.31 -10.40 -8.30
C LEU A 199 4.03 -10.84 -7.01
N HIS A 200 3.31 -11.57 -6.17
CA HIS A 200 3.84 -12.25 -5.01
C HIS A 200 3.36 -13.69 -4.99
N TYR A 201 4.31 -14.62 -4.90
CA TYR A 201 4.06 -16.06 -4.90
C TYR A 201 4.31 -16.64 -3.50
N VAL A 202 3.46 -17.56 -3.08
CA VAL A 202 3.60 -18.30 -1.82
C VAL A 202 3.56 -19.79 -2.09
N GLY A 203 4.59 -20.52 -1.66
CA GLY A 203 4.68 -21.98 -1.82
C GLY A 203 5.15 -22.46 -3.19
N THR A 204 5.16 -21.58 -4.18
CA THR A 204 5.54 -21.89 -5.55
C THR A 204 7.06 -21.84 -5.71
N PRO A 205 7.71 -22.87 -6.28
CA PRO A 205 9.14 -22.86 -6.52
C PRO A 205 9.54 -21.75 -7.52
N PRO A 206 10.73 -21.13 -7.38
CA PRO A 206 11.13 -19.98 -8.22
C PRO A 206 11.11 -20.20 -9.73
N HIS A 207 11.30 -21.44 -10.21
CA HIS A 207 11.27 -21.76 -11.64
C HIS A 207 9.86 -21.78 -12.25
N TYR A 208 8.82 -21.70 -11.42
CA TYR A 208 7.43 -21.47 -11.83
C TYR A 208 7.03 -19.99 -11.74
N PHE A 209 7.92 -19.12 -11.24
CA PHE A 209 7.64 -17.68 -11.24
C PHE A 209 7.58 -17.21 -12.69
N VAL A 210 6.45 -16.61 -13.04
CA VAL A 210 6.31 -15.90 -14.29
C VAL A 210 6.84 -14.50 -14.06
N THR A 211 7.96 -14.17 -14.71
CA THR A 211 8.35 -12.77 -14.90
C THR A 211 7.55 -12.25 -16.08
N LEU A 212 6.68 -11.27 -15.83
CA LEU A 212 6.02 -10.54 -16.92
C LEU A 212 7.12 -9.82 -17.73
N ALA A 213 7.05 -9.90 -19.06
CA ALA A 213 7.98 -9.16 -19.90
C ALA A 213 7.75 -7.66 -19.71
N ALA A 214 8.76 -6.83 -19.98
CA ALA A 214 8.60 -5.37 -19.93
C ALA A 214 7.48 -4.93 -20.88
N GLY A 215 6.44 -4.28 -20.34
CA GLY A 215 5.20 -3.90 -21.04
C GLY A 215 4.03 -4.87 -20.83
N ASP A 216 4.28 -6.11 -20.39
CA ASP A 216 3.25 -7.04 -19.94
C ASP A 216 2.97 -6.89 -18.42
N ASP A 217 3.89 -6.29 -17.67
CA ASP A 217 3.78 -5.92 -16.26
C ASP A 217 2.82 -4.75 -16.00
N GLU A 218 2.31 -4.14 -17.06
CA GLU A 218 1.21 -3.18 -17.02
C GLU A 218 -0.11 -3.83 -17.49
N ASN A 219 -0.04 -4.95 -18.21
CA ASN A 219 -1.16 -5.49 -19.00
C ASN A 219 -2.09 -6.43 -18.22
N LEU A 220 -3.32 -5.98 -17.99
CA LEU A 220 -4.35 -6.75 -17.27
C LEU A 220 -4.74 -8.07 -17.95
N LEU A 221 -4.63 -8.17 -19.27
CA LEU A 221 -4.90 -9.43 -19.98
C LEU A 221 -3.75 -10.43 -19.80
N ALA A 222 -2.50 -9.96 -19.79
CA ALA A 222 -1.34 -10.79 -19.49
C ALA A 222 -1.41 -11.32 -18.04
N LEU A 223 -1.87 -10.49 -17.11
CA LEU A 223 -2.13 -10.91 -15.73
C LEU A 223 -3.20 -12.01 -15.67
N LYS A 224 -4.33 -11.89 -16.38
CA LYS A 224 -5.36 -12.95 -16.44
C LYS A 224 -4.78 -14.27 -16.95
N GLN A 225 -3.99 -14.23 -18.03
CA GLN A 225 -3.35 -15.43 -18.57
C GLN A 225 -2.37 -16.05 -17.56
N THR A 226 -1.61 -15.21 -16.86
CA THR A 226 -0.66 -15.64 -15.82
C THR A 226 -1.40 -16.30 -14.64
N ALA A 227 -2.47 -15.69 -14.15
CA ALA A 227 -3.29 -16.23 -13.07
C ALA A 227 -3.99 -17.54 -13.47
N ASP A 228 -4.53 -17.63 -14.68
CA ASP A 228 -5.16 -18.86 -15.19
C ASP A 228 -4.16 -20.00 -15.36
N LYS A 229 -2.95 -19.70 -15.83
CA LYS A 229 -1.86 -20.66 -15.93
C LYS A 229 -1.43 -21.12 -14.54
N PHE A 230 -1.24 -20.17 -13.61
CA PHE A 230 -0.90 -20.48 -12.23
C PHE A 230 -1.90 -21.44 -11.60
N LEU A 231 -3.21 -21.20 -11.77
CA LEU A 231 -4.25 -22.08 -11.25
C LEU A 231 -4.08 -23.53 -11.75
N LYS A 232 -3.92 -23.71 -13.07
CA LYS A 232 -3.72 -25.03 -13.69
C LYS A 232 -2.48 -25.73 -13.18
N ASP A 233 -1.39 -24.99 -13.02
CA ASP A 233 -0.15 -25.53 -12.47
C ASP A 233 -0.37 -25.90 -10.99
N ALA A 234 -0.87 -25.00 -10.15
CA ALA A 234 -1.06 -25.21 -8.72
C ALA A 234 -2.01 -26.37 -8.37
N GLU A 235 -3.02 -26.65 -9.20
CA GLU A 235 -3.92 -27.81 -9.02
C GLU A 235 -3.21 -29.16 -9.20
N SER A 236 -2.12 -29.20 -9.98
CA SER A 236 -1.38 -30.43 -10.33
C SER A 236 -0.10 -30.66 -9.52
N HIS A 237 0.31 -29.69 -8.68
CA HIS A 237 1.57 -29.75 -7.93
C HIS A 237 1.35 -29.94 -6.42
N GLU A 238 2.35 -30.53 -5.77
CA GLU A 238 2.40 -30.70 -4.31
C GLU A 238 3.22 -29.59 -3.62
N TRP A 239 3.05 -28.35 -4.09
CA TRP A 239 3.65 -27.17 -3.46
C TRP A 239 3.17 -27.01 -2.01
N LYS A 240 3.86 -26.22 -1.18
CA LYS A 240 3.48 -26.00 0.21
C LYS A 240 2.85 -24.63 0.37
N ARG A 241 1.54 -24.56 0.62
CA ARG A 241 0.80 -23.30 0.75
C ARG A 241 0.87 -22.71 2.16
N PHE A 242 0.67 -23.55 3.17
CA PHE A 242 0.70 -23.18 4.57
C PHE A 242 1.47 -24.22 5.40
N ALA A 243 2.15 -23.76 6.44
CA ALA A 243 2.56 -24.61 7.54
C ALA A 243 1.40 -24.72 8.55
N MET A 244 1.07 -25.93 8.95
CA MET A 244 0.12 -26.21 10.03
C MET A 244 0.85 -26.13 11.36
N LEU A 245 0.28 -25.41 12.31
CA LEU A 245 0.86 -25.19 13.63
C LEU A 245 0.12 -26.00 14.68
N GLU A 246 0.86 -26.62 15.59
CA GLU A 246 0.34 -27.43 16.69
C GLU A 246 0.94 -26.99 18.04
N LYS A 247 0.19 -27.23 19.11
CA LYS A 247 0.55 -26.88 20.49
C LYS A 247 1.41 -27.99 21.09
N TYR A 248 2.50 -27.60 21.75
CA TYR A 248 3.35 -28.50 22.53
C TYR A 248 2.58 -29.33 23.57
N ASN A 249 1.51 -28.77 24.15
CA ASN A 249 0.67 -29.46 25.13
C ASN A 249 -0.08 -30.69 24.56
N ASN A 250 -0.16 -30.82 23.24
CA ASN A 250 -0.77 -31.98 22.57
C ASN A 250 0.22 -33.14 22.38
N ILE A 251 1.49 -32.97 22.74
CA ILE A 251 2.52 -34.02 22.66
C ILE A 251 2.48 -34.88 23.94
N PRO A 252 2.29 -36.22 23.85
CA PRO A 252 2.17 -37.08 25.03
C PRO A 252 3.38 -37.06 25.98
N ASP A 253 4.60 -36.96 25.43
CA ASP A 253 5.85 -36.92 26.19
C ASP A 253 6.35 -35.49 26.48
N TRP A 254 5.50 -34.47 26.26
CA TRP A 254 5.83 -33.05 26.47
C TRP A 254 6.42 -32.78 27.86
N GLY A 255 5.80 -33.35 28.91
CA GLY A 255 6.29 -33.24 30.28
C GLY A 255 6.42 -31.81 30.82
N GLN A 256 5.71 -30.83 30.22
CA GLN A 256 5.70 -29.42 30.66
C GLN A 256 7.11 -28.79 30.79
N LYS A 257 8.03 -29.10 29.86
CA LYS A 257 9.43 -28.65 29.91
C LYS A 257 9.60 -27.13 29.87
N PHE A 258 8.67 -26.41 29.25
CA PHE A 258 8.50 -24.96 29.39
C PHE A 258 7.02 -24.58 29.22
N THR A 259 6.68 -23.30 29.43
CA THR A 259 5.33 -22.77 29.15
C THR A 259 5.38 -21.93 27.88
N PRO A 260 4.80 -22.38 26.76
CA PRO A 260 4.71 -21.58 25.54
C PRO A 260 4.07 -20.21 25.78
N LEU A 261 4.64 -19.16 25.18
CA LEU A 261 4.08 -17.81 25.25
C LEU A 261 2.75 -17.74 24.49
N ASN A 262 1.83 -16.89 24.95
CA ASN A 262 0.56 -16.65 24.28
C ASN A 262 0.56 -15.27 23.62
N TYR A 263 0.73 -15.23 22.31
CA TYR A 263 0.77 -13.99 21.55
C TYR A 263 -0.60 -13.49 21.08
N SER A 264 -1.71 -14.16 21.40
CA SER A 264 -3.04 -13.82 20.84
C SER A 264 -3.37 -12.32 20.98
N GLN A 265 -3.26 -11.79 22.19
CA GLN A 265 -3.52 -10.36 22.44
C GLN A 265 -2.46 -9.46 21.79
N ALA A 266 -1.20 -9.86 21.83
CA ALA A 266 -0.10 -9.09 21.24
C ALA A 266 -0.21 -8.98 19.72
N MET A 267 -0.71 -10.02 19.05
CA MET A 267 -0.98 -10.00 17.61
C MET A 267 -2.06 -8.98 17.25
N ASP A 268 -3.14 -8.92 18.03
CA ASP A 268 -4.23 -7.97 17.80
C ASP A 268 -3.79 -6.51 18.05
N LEU A 269 -3.10 -6.25 19.17
CA LEU A 269 -2.66 -4.90 19.54
C LEU A 269 -1.59 -4.33 18.61
N SER A 270 -0.76 -5.21 18.04
CA SER A 270 0.34 -4.82 17.16
C SER A 270 -0.10 -4.19 15.83
N TRP A 271 -1.34 -4.40 15.38
CA TRP A 271 -1.80 -3.85 14.09
C TRP A 271 -1.76 -2.32 14.07
N SER A 272 -2.23 -1.67 15.13
CA SER A 272 -2.15 -0.21 15.22
C SER A 272 -0.70 0.31 15.26
N VAL A 273 0.22 -0.46 15.84
CA VAL A 273 1.66 -0.13 15.87
C VAL A 273 2.29 -0.33 14.49
N PHE A 274 1.84 -1.35 13.75
CA PHE A 274 2.26 -1.62 12.39
C PHE A 274 1.81 -0.55 11.41
N ASP A 275 0.57 -0.04 11.56
CA ASP A 275 0.10 1.10 10.76
C ASP A 275 0.98 2.33 10.98
N ASP A 276 1.22 2.72 12.24
CA ASP A 276 2.11 3.84 12.56
C ASP A 276 3.52 3.64 11.99
N PHE A 277 4.09 2.46 12.17
CA PHE A 277 5.40 2.07 11.63
C PHE A 277 5.49 2.23 10.11
N THR A 278 4.50 1.74 9.37
CA THR A 278 4.53 1.78 7.89
C THR A 278 4.28 3.19 7.35
N GLN A 279 3.52 4.03 8.05
CA GLN A 279 3.43 5.46 7.73
C GLN A 279 4.76 6.18 7.95
N TYR A 280 5.45 5.94 9.06
CA TYR A 280 6.80 6.47 9.28
C TYR A 280 7.78 6.06 8.18
N PHE A 281 7.66 4.82 7.69
CA PHE A 281 8.42 4.34 6.54
C PHE A 281 8.13 5.11 5.26
N ALA A 282 6.85 5.32 4.93
CA ALA A 282 6.46 6.10 3.77
C ALA A 282 6.98 7.55 3.87
N ILE A 283 6.86 8.18 5.03
CA ILE A 283 7.38 9.53 5.29
C ILE A 283 8.91 9.57 5.11
N GLN A 284 9.64 8.58 5.65
CA GLN A 284 11.08 8.49 5.46
C GLN A 284 11.46 8.38 3.99
N LYS A 285 10.75 7.53 3.22
CA LYS A 285 10.97 7.40 1.78
C LYS A 285 10.79 8.76 1.07
N THR A 286 9.74 9.50 1.40
CA THR A 286 9.52 10.86 0.90
C THR A 286 10.66 11.80 1.28
N ILE A 287 11.11 11.79 2.55
CA ILE A 287 12.22 12.63 2.99
C ILE A 287 13.46 12.40 2.12
N ARG A 288 13.71 11.13 1.79
CA ARG A 288 14.87 10.70 0.99
C ARG A 288 14.73 11.02 -0.51
N GLN A 289 13.50 11.09 -1.03
CA GLN A 289 13.20 11.38 -2.43
C GLN A 289 13.27 12.88 -2.77
N ILE A 290 12.81 13.74 -1.86
CA ILE A 290 12.85 15.20 -2.07
C ILE A 290 14.31 15.64 -2.23
N ASN A 291 14.59 16.41 -3.30
CA ASN A 291 15.91 17.00 -3.52
C ASN A 291 16.33 17.81 -2.28
N PRO A 292 17.52 17.57 -1.69
CA PRO A 292 18.00 18.31 -0.53
C PRO A 292 17.91 19.84 -0.65
N GLU A 293 18.03 20.40 -1.85
CA GLU A 293 17.95 21.85 -2.09
C GLU A 293 16.56 22.44 -1.80
N HIS A 294 15.51 21.61 -1.81
CA HIS A 294 14.14 22.03 -1.55
C HIS A 294 13.79 22.09 -0.05
N TYR A 295 14.72 21.84 0.87
CA TYR A 295 14.49 21.99 2.32
C TYR A 295 14.92 23.36 2.85
N LYS A 296 14.18 23.90 3.82
CA LYS A 296 14.52 25.15 4.56
C LYS A 296 15.75 24.89 5.45
N GLY A 297 16.95 24.92 4.85
CA GLY A 297 18.20 24.48 5.49
C GLY A 297 18.99 23.45 4.68
N GLY A 298 18.51 23.11 3.48
CA GLY A 298 19.21 22.22 2.56
C GLY A 298 19.34 20.79 3.10
N ARG A 299 20.45 20.15 2.74
CA ARG A 299 20.77 18.76 3.14
C ARG A 299 20.76 18.54 4.66
N GLU A 300 21.21 19.51 5.46
CA GLU A 300 21.26 19.35 6.92
C GLU A 300 19.86 19.13 7.52
N GLN A 301 18.86 19.87 7.06
CA GLN A 301 17.48 19.70 7.52
C GLN A 301 16.90 18.35 7.09
N ARG A 302 17.16 17.94 5.84
CA ARG A 302 16.77 16.62 5.33
C ARG A 302 17.37 15.50 6.18
N ASP A 303 18.66 15.57 6.49
CA ASP A 303 19.37 14.53 7.23
C ASP A 303 18.90 14.44 8.69
N LYS A 304 18.52 15.56 9.32
CA LYS A 304 17.89 15.56 10.66
C LYS A 304 16.57 14.80 10.66
N LEU A 305 15.71 15.04 9.66
CA LEU A 305 14.42 14.35 9.52
C LEU A 305 14.61 12.85 9.20
N ASP A 306 15.58 12.50 8.35
CA ASP A 306 15.92 11.11 8.01
C ASP A 306 16.47 10.35 9.23
N GLN A 307 17.30 11.00 10.05
CA GLN A 307 17.79 10.43 11.31
C GLN A 307 16.68 10.27 12.35
N HIS A 308 15.80 11.26 12.50
CA HIS A 308 14.64 11.16 13.39
C HIS A 308 13.76 9.97 13.01
N SER A 309 13.35 9.88 11.75
CA SER A 309 12.53 8.76 11.26
C SER A 309 13.24 7.41 11.42
N SER A 310 14.55 7.34 11.17
CA SER A 310 15.34 6.12 11.38
C SER A 310 15.35 5.67 12.84
N ALA A 311 15.45 6.61 13.78
CA ALA A 311 15.41 6.31 15.21
C ALA A 311 14.04 5.79 15.65
N VAL A 312 12.95 6.41 15.17
CA VAL A 312 11.57 5.97 15.45
C VAL A 312 11.31 4.57 14.87
N ILE A 313 11.68 4.33 13.62
CA ILE A 313 11.62 3.02 12.96
C ILE A 313 12.40 1.96 13.74
N GLY A 314 13.62 2.28 14.18
CA GLY A 314 14.43 1.40 15.04
C GLY A 314 13.74 1.09 16.35
N GLY A 315 13.09 2.09 16.96
CA GLY A 315 12.31 1.94 18.19
C GLY A 315 11.12 1.00 18.06
N TYR A 316 10.36 1.07 16.95
CA TYR A 316 9.28 0.11 16.66
C TYR A 316 9.81 -1.33 16.53
N ARG A 317 10.98 -1.52 15.89
CA ARG A 317 11.63 -2.83 15.80
C ARG A 317 12.06 -3.35 17.17
N SER A 318 12.65 -2.49 18.01
CA SER A 318 13.00 -2.83 19.39
C SER A 318 11.77 -3.22 20.21
N TRP A 319 10.66 -2.49 20.05
CA TRP A 319 9.39 -2.83 20.72
C TRP A 319 8.89 -4.22 20.30
N VAL A 320 8.98 -4.60 19.02
CA VAL A 320 8.62 -5.97 18.58
C VAL A 320 9.52 -7.04 19.19
N VAL A 321 10.82 -6.77 19.35
CA VAL A 321 11.73 -7.68 20.07
C VAL A 321 11.32 -7.82 21.54
N ASP A 322 10.91 -6.72 22.17
CA ASP A 322 10.41 -6.73 23.54
C ASP A 322 9.12 -7.52 23.68
N VAL A 323 8.15 -7.35 22.77
CA VAL A 323 6.88 -8.08 22.75
C VAL A 323 7.08 -9.57 22.43
N SER A 324 8.05 -9.90 21.57
CA SER A 324 8.35 -11.30 21.27
C SER A 324 8.91 -12.03 22.49
N ALA A 325 9.68 -11.34 23.34
CA ALA A 325 10.17 -11.90 24.60
C ALA A 325 9.08 -11.92 25.69
N ASP A 326 8.19 -10.93 25.72
CA ASP A 326 7.09 -10.80 26.69
C ASP A 326 5.83 -10.21 26.02
N PRO A 327 4.81 -11.05 25.69
CA PRO A 327 3.60 -10.62 25.01
C PRO A 327 2.82 -9.52 25.76
N GLU A 328 2.99 -9.40 27.08
CA GLU A 328 2.29 -8.41 27.89
C GLU A 328 2.74 -6.98 27.59
N LYS A 329 3.97 -6.80 27.10
CA LYS A 329 4.49 -5.49 26.67
C LYS A 329 3.70 -4.88 25.52
N ALA A 330 2.93 -5.67 24.78
CA ALA A 330 2.09 -5.17 23.69
C ALA A 330 0.97 -4.22 24.17
N LYS A 331 0.66 -4.23 25.48
CA LYS A 331 -0.32 -3.32 26.10
C LYS A 331 0.16 -1.88 26.15
N GLU A 332 1.45 -1.65 26.06
CA GLU A 332 2.07 -0.33 26.05
C GLU A 332 2.58 -0.04 24.64
N LYS A 333 2.05 1.01 24.02
CA LYS A 333 2.51 1.44 22.70
C LYS A 333 3.90 2.07 22.79
N PRO A 334 4.70 1.99 21.71
CA PRO A 334 5.94 2.77 21.60
C PRO A 334 5.69 4.25 21.83
N PRO A 335 6.55 4.96 22.59
CA PRO A 335 6.33 6.35 22.99
C PRO A 335 6.77 7.33 21.90
N PHE A 336 6.25 7.17 20.68
CA PHE A 336 6.51 8.04 19.54
C PHE A 336 5.27 8.85 19.19
N ASP A 337 5.48 10.02 18.59
CA ASP A 337 4.38 10.83 18.08
C ASP A 337 3.63 10.09 16.96
N TYR A 338 2.38 10.49 16.72
CA TYR A 338 1.62 9.96 15.60
C TYR A 338 2.29 10.36 14.27
N PRO A 339 2.32 9.48 13.25
CA PRO A 339 2.96 9.76 11.96
C PRO A 339 2.47 11.05 11.30
N LYS A 340 1.19 11.40 11.47
CA LYS A 340 0.60 12.65 10.97
C LYS A 340 1.31 13.90 11.51
N VAL A 341 1.72 13.90 12.78
CA VAL A 341 2.44 15.03 13.41
C VAL A 341 3.82 15.17 12.78
N PHE A 342 4.52 14.04 12.60
CA PHE A 342 5.83 14.04 11.94
C PHE A 342 5.72 14.43 10.46
N LEU A 343 4.68 14.01 9.74
CA LEU A 343 4.42 14.46 8.37
C LEU A 343 4.22 15.97 8.31
N GLN A 344 3.48 16.56 9.24
CA GLN A 344 3.33 18.03 9.32
C GLN A 344 4.68 18.73 9.49
N GLU A 345 5.56 18.21 10.37
CA GLU A 345 6.92 18.73 10.54
C GLU A 345 7.73 18.65 9.24
N VAL A 346 7.71 17.50 8.57
CA VAL A 346 8.40 17.28 7.29
C VAL A 346 7.91 18.27 6.24
N LEU A 347 6.59 18.39 6.07
CA LEU A 347 6.02 19.32 5.11
C LEU A 347 6.44 20.77 5.46
N ALA A 348 6.31 21.19 6.71
CA ALA A 348 6.70 22.52 7.15
C ALA A 348 8.19 22.84 6.89
N ALA A 349 9.06 21.83 6.93
CA ALA A 349 10.49 21.94 6.66
C ALA A 349 10.85 22.07 5.16
N VAL A 350 9.90 21.78 4.26
CA VAL A 350 10.08 21.95 2.81
C VAL A 350 9.83 23.40 2.39
N GLN A 351 10.70 23.94 1.53
CA GLN A 351 10.62 25.28 0.96
C GLN A 351 9.34 25.45 0.16
N SER A 352 8.60 26.51 0.45
CA SER A 352 7.49 26.99 -0.37
C SER A 352 7.96 28.10 -1.30
N THR A 353 7.30 28.19 -2.44
CA THR A 353 7.37 29.29 -3.39
C THR A 353 6.17 30.21 -3.15
N HIS A 354 6.41 31.51 -3.20
CA HIS A 354 5.35 32.50 -3.13
C HIS A 354 4.64 32.60 -4.48
N PHE A 355 3.32 32.50 -4.47
CA PHE A 355 2.48 32.62 -5.65
C PHE A 355 1.41 33.70 -5.45
N ILE A 356 0.99 34.28 -6.58
CA ILE A 356 0.05 35.38 -6.65
C ILE A 356 -1.17 34.90 -7.44
N ALA A 357 -2.31 34.77 -6.75
CA ALA A 357 -3.60 34.67 -7.41
C ALA A 357 -3.90 36.04 -8.05
N GLN A 358 -4.25 36.03 -9.32
CA GLN A 358 -4.38 37.25 -10.12
C GLN A 358 -5.48 37.11 -11.18
N SER A 359 -6.05 38.25 -11.57
CA SER A 359 -7.17 38.37 -12.51
C SER A 359 -6.71 39.08 -13.78
N LEU A 360 -6.72 38.37 -14.90
CA LEU A 360 -6.40 38.91 -16.22
C LEU A 360 -7.67 39.42 -16.90
N HIS A 361 -7.64 40.66 -17.38
CA HIS A 361 -8.77 41.30 -18.05
C HIS A 361 -8.54 41.34 -19.55
N PHE A 362 -9.57 40.97 -20.32
CA PHE A 362 -9.54 41.01 -21.78
C PHE A 362 -10.25 42.25 -22.32
N SER A 363 -9.91 42.65 -23.54
CA SER A 363 -10.59 43.76 -24.24
C SER A 363 -12.09 43.54 -24.44
N SER A 364 -12.54 42.28 -24.40
CA SER A 364 -13.95 41.89 -24.42
C SER A 364 -14.72 42.21 -23.13
N GLY A 365 -14.04 42.69 -22.08
CA GLY A 365 -14.62 42.94 -20.75
C GLY A 365 -14.72 41.70 -19.86
N LYS A 366 -14.34 40.52 -20.39
CA LYS A 366 -14.25 39.28 -19.62
C LYS A 366 -12.97 39.22 -18.78
N ARG A 367 -12.96 38.37 -17.77
CA ARG A 367 -11.79 38.12 -16.91
C ARG A 367 -11.57 36.63 -16.65
N THR A 368 -10.34 36.24 -16.37
CA THR A 368 -9.99 34.91 -15.84
C THR A 368 -9.03 35.05 -14.68
N HIS A 369 -9.14 34.16 -13.71
CA HIS A 369 -8.23 34.06 -12.57
C HIS A 369 -7.22 32.94 -12.82
N PHE A 370 -5.99 33.14 -12.37
CA PHE A 370 -4.96 32.10 -12.32
C PHE A 370 -3.96 32.43 -11.21
N ILE A 371 -3.07 31.48 -10.89
CA ILE A 371 -2.05 31.63 -9.86
C ILE A 371 -0.68 31.46 -10.51
N ASP A 372 0.25 32.37 -10.28
CA ASP A 372 1.62 32.26 -10.82
C ASP A 372 2.65 32.85 -9.83
N ASP A 373 3.93 32.55 -9.99
CA ASP A 373 5.01 32.99 -9.09
C ASP A 373 5.39 34.48 -9.27
N HIS A 374 4.77 35.15 -10.25
CA HIS A 374 4.91 36.57 -10.53
C HIS A 374 3.59 37.20 -10.99
N LEU A 375 3.46 38.52 -10.82
CA LEU A 375 2.31 39.28 -11.31
C LEU A 375 2.50 39.60 -12.79
N HIS A 376 1.59 39.11 -13.64
CA HIS A 376 1.64 39.33 -15.07
C HIS A 376 1.27 40.78 -15.45
N PRO A 377 1.81 41.30 -16.57
CA PRO A 377 1.38 42.58 -17.11
C PRO A 377 -0.14 42.60 -17.38
N ASN A 378 -0.82 43.67 -16.95
CA ASN A 378 -2.28 43.84 -17.05
C ASN A 378 -3.13 42.89 -16.19
N ALA A 379 -2.53 42.12 -15.29
CA ALA A 379 -3.25 41.36 -14.29
C ALA A 379 -3.45 42.20 -13.01
N LYS A 380 -4.60 42.01 -12.36
CA LYS A 380 -4.88 42.56 -11.03
C LYS A 380 -4.65 41.49 -9.98
N LYS A 381 -3.80 41.75 -9.00
CA LYS A 381 -3.61 40.87 -7.84
C LYS A 381 -4.93 40.65 -7.07
N LEU A 382 -5.19 39.40 -6.69
CA LEU A 382 -6.33 38.97 -5.88
C LEU A 382 -5.90 38.69 -4.44
N PHE A 383 -5.03 37.69 -4.26
CA PHE A 383 -4.48 37.29 -2.96
C PHE A 383 -3.16 36.54 -3.17
N ASP A 384 -2.37 36.40 -2.12
CA ASP A 384 -1.13 35.62 -2.13
C ASP A 384 -1.36 34.26 -1.49
N VAL A 385 -0.60 33.26 -1.98
CA VAL A 385 -0.53 31.92 -1.38
C VAL A 385 0.90 31.43 -1.41
N GLU A 386 1.21 30.51 -0.53
CA GLU A 386 2.45 29.75 -0.58
C GLU A 386 2.15 28.29 -0.96
N ALA A 387 2.91 27.74 -1.89
CA ALA A 387 2.75 26.37 -2.36
C ALA A 387 4.11 25.80 -2.76
N TYR A 388 4.20 24.51 -3.11
CA TYR A 388 5.44 23.99 -3.67
C TYR A 388 5.50 24.23 -5.18
N SER A 389 6.71 24.36 -5.72
CA SER A 389 6.98 24.45 -7.16
C SER A 389 7.52 23.14 -7.74
N PHE A 390 7.37 22.03 -7.02
CA PHE A 390 7.80 20.69 -7.43
C PHE A 390 6.90 19.62 -6.81
N GLY A 391 6.92 18.40 -7.37
CA GLY A 391 5.94 17.36 -7.08
C GLY A 391 6.38 16.17 -6.24
N ASP A 392 7.66 16.09 -5.84
CA ASP A 392 8.22 14.91 -5.18
C ASP A 392 7.91 14.86 -3.66
N VAL A 393 6.73 15.35 -3.24
CA VAL A 393 6.30 15.40 -1.84
C VAL A 393 5.03 14.55 -1.68
N ILE A 394 4.90 13.83 -0.57
CA ILE A 394 3.72 13.00 -0.28
C ILE A 394 2.51 13.88 0.09
N GLY A 395 1.32 13.44 -0.31
CA GLY A 395 0.05 14.11 0.06
C GLY A 395 -0.21 15.45 -0.64
N ILE A 396 0.51 15.73 -1.73
CA ILE A 396 0.29 16.89 -2.59
C ILE A 396 -0.12 16.48 -4.00
N THR A 397 -0.83 17.38 -4.66
CA THR A 397 -1.34 17.27 -6.02
C THR A 397 -0.92 18.51 -6.81
N ASN A 398 -0.84 18.43 -8.13
CA ASN A 398 -0.60 19.62 -8.95
C ASN A 398 -1.93 20.34 -9.22
N VAL A 399 -1.85 21.67 -9.33
CA VAL A 399 -2.88 22.51 -9.94
C VAL A 399 -2.23 23.19 -11.15
N ILE A 400 -2.87 23.09 -12.31
CA ILE A 400 -2.39 23.64 -13.58
C ILE A 400 -3.41 24.64 -14.10
N PHE A 401 -2.96 25.83 -14.44
CA PHE A 401 -3.73 26.79 -15.23
C PHE A 401 -3.23 26.74 -16.67
N ALA A 402 -4.15 26.65 -17.62
CA ALA A 402 -3.79 26.53 -19.03
C ALA A 402 -4.73 27.33 -19.94
N LYS A 403 -4.21 27.80 -21.08
CA LYS A 403 -4.94 28.54 -22.11
C LYS A 403 -5.04 27.71 -23.38
N LYS A 404 -6.20 27.71 -24.03
CA LYS A 404 -6.38 27.05 -25.32
C LYS A 404 -5.65 27.82 -26.42
N ASN A 405 -4.98 27.09 -27.31
CA ASN A 405 -4.26 27.69 -28.43
C ASN A 405 -5.20 28.53 -29.29
N SER A 406 -4.82 29.79 -29.54
CA SER A 406 -5.54 30.72 -30.42
C SER A 406 -6.96 31.13 -29.98
N GLU A 407 -7.36 30.85 -28.73
CA GLU A 407 -8.67 31.23 -28.17
C GLU A 407 -8.52 31.84 -26.77
N ASP A 408 -9.42 32.76 -26.38
CA ASP A 408 -9.50 33.27 -24.99
C ASP A 408 -10.33 32.31 -24.12
N THR A 409 -9.89 31.06 -24.09
CA THR A 409 -10.49 29.94 -23.36
C THR A 409 -9.45 29.37 -22.40
N PHE A 410 -9.81 29.21 -21.14
CA PHE A 410 -8.96 28.86 -20.01
C PHE A 410 -9.53 27.67 -19.25
N ILE A 411 -8.63 26.87 -18.72
CA ILE A 411 -8.97 25.75 -17.84
C ILE A 411 -8.07 25.77 -16.61
N CYS A 412 -8.62 25.30 -15.50
CA CYS A 412 -7.89 24.97 -14.30
C CYS A 412 -8.09 23.49 -14.01
N LEU A 413 -6.99 22.78 -13.79
CA LEU A 413 -6.94 21.35 -13.68
C LEU A 413 -6.26 20.98 -12.35
N ILE A 414 -6.75 19.95 -11.67
CA ILE A 414 -6.12 19.40 -10.46
C ILE A 414 -5.78 17.94 -10.68
N GLY A 415 -4.62 17.53 -10.18
CA GLY A 415 -4.08 16.17 -10.29
C GLY A 415 -3.51 15.84 -11.66
N ARG A 416 -3.94 16.49 -12.74
CA ARG A 416 -3.86 15.96 -14.11
C ARG A 416 -2.89 16.67 -15.04
N GLY A 417 -2.57 16.01 -16.17
CA GLY A 417 -1.80 16.62 -17.25
C GLY A 417 -2.59 17.68 -18.03
N ILE A 418 -1.88 18.48 -18.83
CA ILE A 418 -2.49 19.51 -19.68
C ILE A 418 -3.37 18.82 -20.76
N SER A 419 -4.58 19.34 -20.97
CA SER A 419 -5.45 18.84 -22.03
C SER A 419 -4.89 19.12 -23.43
N PRO A 420 -5.05 18.23 -24.42
CA PRO A 420 -4.61 18.48 -25.79
C PRO A 420 -5.17 19.80 -26.36
N GLY A 421 -4.30 20.60 -26.97
CA GLY A 421 -4.66 21.91 -27.52
C GLY A 421 -4.63 23.06 -26.51
N TYR A 422 -4.24 22.80 -25.26
CA TYR A 422 -3.97 23.82 -24.26
C TYR A 422 -2.46 23.95 -24.01
N GLU A 423 -2.03 25.17 -23.68
CA GLU A 423 -0.67 25.51 -23.26
C GLU A 423 -0.70 25.87 -21.76
N GLU A 424 0.23 25.31 -20.98
CA GLU A 424 0.38 25.61 -19.57
C GLU A 424 0.78 27.08 -19.38
N MET A 425 0.00 27.78 -18.55
CA MET A 425 0.34 29.12 -18.10
C MET A 425 1.16 29.05 -16.83
N SER A 426 0.75 28.20 -15.88
CA SER A 426 1.40 28.06 -14.59
C SER A 426 1.01 26.75 -13.90
N ARG A 427 1.84 26.34 -12.94
CA ARG A 427 1.65 25.14 -12.13
C ARG A 427 2.19 25.34 -10.72
N LEU A 428 1.45 24.81 -9.77
CA LEU A 428 1.82 24.76 -8.37
C LEU A 428 1.40 23.42 -7.76
N TRP A 429 2.01 23.05 -6.64
CA TRP A 429 1.69 21.83 -5.91
C TRP A 429 1.15 22.15 -4.52
N VAL A 430 -0.04 21.61 -4.26
CA VAL A 430 -0.94 21.96 -3.15
C VAL A 430 -1.49 20.68 -2.53
N SER A 431 -2.24 20.76 -1.43
CA SER A 431 -2.93 19.57 -0.89
C SER A 431 -4.41 19.60 -1.23
N GLU A 432 -5.01 18.45 -1.55
CA GLU A 432 -6.48 18.33 -1.71
C GLU A 432 -7.19 18.37 -0.35
N ASN A 433 -6.47 18.01 0.71
CA ASN A 433 -6.98 17.96 2.07
C ASN A 433 -6.30 19.01 2.94
N ARG A 434 -7.02 19.49 3.96
CA ARG A 434 -6.44 20.40 4.94
C ARG A 434 -5.33 19.69 5.72
N VAL A 435 -4.14 20.28 5.73
CA VAL A 435 -3.05 19.88 6.63
C VAL A 435 -2.84 21.00 7.63
N GLU A 436 -3.38 20.81 8.83
CA GLU A 436 -3.34 21.82 9.89
C GLU A 436 -1.90 22.28 10.16
N GLY A 437 -1.69 23.59 10.22
CA GLY A 437 -0.40 24.23 10.42
C GLY A 437 0.47 24.34 9.17
N VAL A 438 0.05 23.75 8.04
CA VAL A 438 0.81 23.75 6.79
C VAL A 438 -0.04 24.26 5.63
N PHE A 439 -1.07 23.50 5.24
CA PHE A 439 -2.00 23.81 4.15
C PHE A 439 -3.38 24.14 4.74
N ASP A 440 -3.53 25.38 5.23
CA ASP A 440 -4.72 25.86 5.96
C ASP A 440 -5.60 26.81 5.15
N GLN A 441 -5.15 27.30 4.00
CA GLN A 441 -5.91 28.23 3.18
C GLN A 441 -6.64 27.45 2.09
N LYS A 442 -7.97 27.37 2.17
CA LYS A 442 -8.79 26.74 1.13
C LYS A 442 -9.04 27.72 0.00
N ILE A 443 -8.77 27.28 -1.23
CA ILE A 443 -9.08 27.99 -2.47
C ILE A 443 -10.15 27.17 -3.20
N ASN A 444 -11.25 27.83 -3.55
CA ASN A 444 -12.28 27.27 -4.41
C ASN A 444 -12.06 27.72 -5.85
N VAL A 445 -12.22 26.79 -6.78
CA VAL A 445 -12.09 27.02 -8.22
C VAL A 445 -13.46 26.89 -8.88
N TYR A 446 -13.89 27.95 -9.55
CA TYR A 446 -15.17 28.01 -10.26
C TYR A 446 -14.96 28.15 -11.75
N GLY A 447 -15.87 27.57 -12.54
CA GLY A 447 -15.98 27.86 -13.97
C GLY A 447 -16.93 29.03 -14.18
N ALA A 448 -16.47 30.13 -14.77
CA ALA A 448 -17.33 31.28 -15.00
C ALA A 448 -18.13 31.15 -16.31
N ASP A 449 -19.46 31.30 -16.21
CA ASP A 449 -20.42 31.46 -17.30
C ASP A 449 -20.39 30.39 -18.41
N GLY A 450 -19.87 29.19 -18.14
CA GLY A 450 -19.76 28.11 -19.13
C GLY A 450 -18.85 28.43 -20.34
N ALA A 451 -18.09 29.52 -20.29
CA ALA A 451 -17.39 30.08 -21.45
C ALA A 451 -15.86 29.87 -21.42
N GLY A 452 -15.36 28.99 -20.54
CA GLY A 452 -13.93 28.72 -20.39
C GLY A 452 -13.17 29.86 -19.72
N TYR A 453 -13.69 30.38 -18.61
CA TYR A 453 -12.97 31.30 -17.74
C TYR A 453 -12.97 30.73 -16.32
N ILE A 454 -11.96 31.07 -15.54
CA ILE A 454 -11.78 30.57 -14.18
C ILE A 454 -11.99 31.70 -13.19
N GLU A 455 -12.67 31.41 -12.09
CA GLU A 455 -12.69 32.26 -10.91
C GLU A 455 -12.13 31.50 -9.70
N LEU A 456 -11.47 32.26 -8.83
CA LEU A 456 -10.76 31.77 -7.64
C LEU A 456 -11.23 32.58 -6.45
N GLU A 457 -11.62 31.90 -5.38
CA GLU A 457 -12.06 32.52 -4.14
C GLU A 457 -11.44 31.83 -2.93
N LEU A 458 -11.12 32.62 -1.90
CA LEU A 458 -10.80 32.10 -0.58
C LEU A 458 -12.09 31.75 0.14
N GLU A 459 -12.12 30.62 0.85
CA GLU A 459 -13.26 30.28 1.70
C GLU A 459 -13.31 31.23 2.91
N GLU A 460 -14.08 32.31 2.80
CA GLU A 460 -14.42 33.21 3.92
C GLU A 460 -15.93 33.21 4.27
N VAL A 461 -16.78 32.48 3.54
CA VAL A 461 -18.24 32.57 3.71
C VAL A 461 -18.92 31.20 3.61
N GLU A 462 -19.49 30.74 4.72
CA GLU A 462 -20.54 29.71 4.71
C GLU A 462 -21.74 30.22 3.88
N GLY A 463 -22.06 29.57 2.77
CA GLY A 463 -23.41 29.70 2.20
C GLY A 463 -23.58 29.79 0.68
N GLN A 464 -22.54 29.70 -0.15
CA GLN A 464 -22.74 29.61 -1.60
C GLN A 464 -22.68 28.17 -2.10
N ASN A 465 -23.85 27.52 -2.13
CA ASN A 465 -24.12 26.44 -3.08
C ASN A 465 -24.10 27.05 -4.49
N SER A 466 -22.93 27.06 -5.12
CA SER A 466 -22.76 27.41 -6.53
C SER A 466 -22.77 26.14 -7.37
N SER A 467 -23.61 26.10 -8.41
CA SER A 467 -23.64 25.01 -9.41
C SER A 467 -22.34 24.89 -10.22
N ASP A 468 -21.41 25.84 -10.05
CA ASP A 468 -20.26 26.03 -10.92
C ASP A 468 -18.92 25.78 -10.20
N LEU A 469 -18.95 25.26 -8.96
CA LEU A 469 -17.74 24.82 -8.24
C LEU A 469 -17.13 23.62 -8.98
N LEU A 470 -15.89 23.78 -9.43
CA LEU A 470 -15.15 22.71 -10.11
C LEU A 470 -14.45 21.81 -9.09
N PHE A 471 -13.68 22.39 -8.19
CA PHE A 471 -12.97 21.71 -7.10
C PHE A 471 -12.44 22.72 -6.07
N SER A 472 -11.92 22.20 -4.96
CA SER A 472 -11.21 22.98 -3.94
C SER A 472 -9.83 22.37 -3.69
N PHE A 473 -8.89 23.20 -3.23
CA PHE A 473 -7.59 22.74 -2.74
C PHE A 473 -7.10 23.63 -1.59
N TYR A 474 -6.06 23.18 -0.90
CA TYR A 474 -5.45 23.87 0.22
C TYR A 474 -4.01 24.28 -0.09
N ALA A 475 -3.74 25.57 0.04
CA ALA A 475 -2.40 26.16 -0.01
C ALA A 475 -1.97 26.63 1.38
N ARG A 476 -0.69 26.99 1.53
CA ARG A 476 -0.23 27.66 2.75
C ARG A 476 -0.60 29.13 2.69
N LYS A 477 -0.91 29.71 3.84
CA LYS A 477 -1.08 31.18 3.94
C LYS A 477 0.26 31.85 3.67
N ALA A 478 0.28 32.80 2.75
CA ALA A 478 1.41 33.71 2.62
C ALA A 478 1.49 34.59 3.88
N ASN A 479 2.70 34.72 4.46
CA ASN A 479 2.94 35.53 5.65
C ASN A 479 3.06 37.03 5.34
#